data_AF-A0A432CRH8-F1
#
_entry.id   AF-A0A432CRH8-F1
#
_cell.length_a   1.000
_cell.length_b   1.000
_cell.length_c   1.000
_cell.angle_alpha   90.00
_cell.angle_beta   90.00
_cell.angle_gamma   90.00
#
_symmetry.space_group_name_H-M   'P 1'
#
loop_
_entity.id
_entity.type
_entity.pdbx_description
1 polymer ?
#
loop_
_entity_poly.entity_id
_entity_poly.type
_entity_poly.pdbx_seq_one_letter_code
_entity_poly.pdbx_strand_id
1 'polypeptide(L)'
;MEFLEYYISPNVDKINPIEFIKRGFIASRISEIREKLFKENPIMTLGVDENFFKENAEKDWKIYFENVLKIKVPESFICLLRNKYLSKKQQKSILKKQSLSPIEMEALIIKAWNDFNYSYSYYHFDVLKLKKENCKLPNIFHYNGEKLTKIGETNLTDAELKQIMNQRNSRVVHFLDNGESWHCFFMTYRSISGKETWDLEKPHYHYISDKWNIKRDDAIKQFKNENYPSTNVHIECNI
;
A
#
# COMPACT_ATOMS: atom_id res chain seq x y z
N MET A 1 -15.70 -18.71 -1.64
CA MET A 1 -14.23 -18.67 -1.51
C MET A 1 -13.73 -17.45 -2.28
N GLU A 2 -14.22 -16.24 -1.94
CA GLU A 2 -14.03 -15.02 -2.77
C GLU A 2 -13.87 -13.72 -1.96
N PHE A 3 -13.96 -13.77 -0.62
CA PHE A 3 -13.98 -12.54 0.19
C PHE A 3 -12.58 -11.99 0.58
N LEU A 4 -11.51 -12.79 0.45
CA LEU A 4 -10.15 -12.36 0.82
C LEU A 4 -9.37 -11.72 -0.33
N GLU A 5 -9.68 -12.04 -1.58
CA GLU A 5 -9.03 -11.43 -2.75
C GLU A 5 -9.48 -9.97 -2.97
N TYR A 6 -10.57 -9.53 -2.33
CA TYR A 6 -11.12 -8.18 -2.51
C TYR A 6 -10.38 -7.09 -1.73
N TYR A 7 -9.55 -7.46 -0.73
CA TYR A 7 -8.88 -6.48 0.14
C TYR A 7 -7.40 -6.24 -0.18
N ILE A 8 -6.83 -7.02 -1.10
CA ILE A 8 -5.46 -6.80 -1.59
C ILE A 8 -5.56 -6.30 -3.01
N SER A 9 -5.24 -5.03 -3.23
CA SER A 9 -5.16 -4.49 -4.59
C SER A 9 -4.22 -5.35 -5.42
N PRO A 10 -4.63 -5.76 -6.65
CA PRO A 10 -3.79 -6.62 -7.46
C PRO A 10 -2.46 -5.94 -7.78
N ASN A 11 -1.41 -6.74 -7.91
CA ASN A 11 -0.12 -6.25 -8.40
C ASN A 11 -0.30 -5.70 -9.81
N VAL A 12 0.18 -4.47 -10.04
CA VAL A 12 0.03 -3.75 -11.30
C VAL A 12 1.34 -3.06 -11.67
N ASP A 13 1.65 -3.03 -12.97
CA ASP A 13 2.89 -2.47 -13.49
C ASP A 13 2.61 -1.37 -14.53
N LYS A 14 3.24 -0.21 -14.33
CA LYS A 14 3.24 0.94 -15.26
C LYS A 14 1.86 1.35 -15.77
N ILE A 15 0.94 1.59 -14.85
CA ILE A 15 -0.44 1.98 -15.15
C ILE A 15 -0.70 3.45 -14.84
N ASN A 16 -1.87 3.93 -15.26
CA ASN A 16 -2.45 5.18 -14.79
C ASN A 16 -2.91 5.01 -13.32
N PRO A 17 -2.34 5.75 -12.35
CA PRO A 17 -2.72 5.63 -10.95
C PRO A 17 -4.16 6.10 -10.68
N ILE A 18 -4.68 7.06 -11.43
CA ILE A 18 -6.03 7.61 -11.20
C ILE A 18 -7.07 6.50 -11.41
N GLU A 19 -6.97 5.72 -12.47
CA GLU A 19 -7.90 4.61 -12.74
C GLU A 19 -7.76 3.47 -11.73
N PHE A 20 -6.54 3.22 -11.24
CA PHE A 20 -6.29 2.22 -10.21
C PHE A 20 -6.92 2.60 -8.87
N ILE A 21 -6.66 3.83 -8.42
CA ILE A 21 -7.19 4.37 -7.16
C ILE A 21 -8.72 4.44 -7.27
N LYS A 22 -9.26 4.95 -8.38
CA LYS A 22 -10.71 4.99 -8.64
C LYS A 22 -11.35 3.63 -8.50
N ARG A 23 -10.78 2.59 -9.13
CA ARG A 23 -11.32 1.23 -9.05
C ARG A 23 -11.40 0.74 -7.60
N GLY A 24 -10.33 0.90 -6.83
CA GLY A 24 -10.29 0.52 -5.42
C GLY A 24 -11.30 1.31 -4.58
N PHE A 25 -11.36 2.63 -4.78
CA PHE A 25 -12.29 3.51 -4.10
C PHE A 25 -13.75 3.11 -4.36
N ILE A 26 -14.14 2.95 -5.63
CA ILE A 26 -15.51 2.58 -6.02
C ILE A 26 -15.90 1.24 -5.40
N ALA A 27 -15.02 0.25 -5.45
CA ALA A 27 -15.26 -1.08 -4.89
C ALA A 27 -15.47 -1.05 -3.37
N SER A 28 -14.63 -0.31 -2.63
CA SER A 28 -14.81 -0.11 -1.18
C SER A 28 -16.11 0.62 -0.89
N ARG A 29 -16.38 1.68 -1.65
CA ARG A 29 -17.51 2.57 -1.40
C ARG A 29 -18.86 1.91 -1.66
N ILE A 30 -18.96 1.09 -2.70
CA ILE A 30 -20.15 0.24 -2.94
C ILE A 30 -20.42 -0.65 -1.72
N SER A 31 -19.37 -1.29 -1.18
CA SER A 31 -19.48 -2.18 -0.03
C SER A 31 -19.95 -1.43 1.22
N GLU A 32 -19.38 -0.26 1.49
CA GLU A 32 -19.78 0.61 2.61
C GLU A 32 -21.23 1.09 2.51
N ILE A 33 -21.65 1.58 1.34
CA ILE A 33 -23.02 2.06 1.12
C ILE A 33 -23.99 0.89 1.32
N ARG A 34 -23.69 -0.29 0.76
CA ARG A 34 -24.51 -1.49 0.91
C ARG A 34 -24.62 -1.91 2.36
N GLU A 35 -23.51 -1.98 3.08
CA GLU A 35 -23.50 -2.39 4.49
C GLU A 35 -24.29 -1.40 5.35
N LYS A 36 -24.12 -0.10 5.12
CA LYS A 36 -24.87 0.94 5.83
C LYS A 36 -26.38 0.80 5.56
N LEU A 37 -26.78 0.68 4.30
CA LEU A 37 -28.19 0.54 3.94
C LEU A 37 -28.79 -0.76 4.51
N PHE A 38 -28.04 -1.85 4.48
CA PHE A 38 -28.48 -3.13 5.04
C PHE A 38 -28.72 -3.03 6.56
N LYS A 39 -27.86 -2.32 7.29
CA LYS A 39 -28.04 -2.07 8.73
C LYS A 39 -29.27 -1.20 9.02
N GLU A 40 -29.58 -0.24 8.16
CA GLU A 40 -30.71 0.68 8.33
C GLU A 40 -32.04 0.04 7.89
N ASN A 41 -32.07 -0.67 6.76
CA ASN A 41 -33.26 -1.31 6.22
C ASN A 41 -32.90 -2.54 5.34
N PRO A 42 -32.83 -3.74 5.93
CA PRO A 42 -32.45 -4.97 5.22
C PRO A 42 -33.38 -5.32 4.06
N ILE A 43 -34.71 -5.19 4.25
CA ILE A 43 -35.71 -5.57 3.25
C ILE A 43 -35.60 -4.67 2.01
N MET A 44 -35.48 -3.36 2.23
CA MET A 44 -35.31 -2.42 1.12
C MET A 44 -34.01 -2.69 0.36
N THR A 45 -32.92 -2.99 1.07
CA THR A 45 -31.59 -3.20 0.48
C THR A 45 -31.59 -4.35 -0.52
N LEU A 46 -32.34 -5.42 -0.27
CA LEU A 46 -32.48 -6.56 -1.18
C LEU A 46 -33.15 -6.19 -2.51
N GLY A 47 -33.92 -5.10 -2.56
CA GLY A 47 -34.58 -4.60 -3.76
C GLY A 47 -33.84 -3.47 -4.48
N VAL A 48 -32.67 -3.05 -4.00
CA VAL A 48 -31.88 -1.98 -4.63
C VAL A 48 -31.01 -2.54 -5.74
N ASP A 49 -31.08 -1.93 -6.93
CA ASP A 49 -30.25 -2.27 -8.09
C ASP A 49 -28.78 -1.95 -7.84
N GLU A 50 -27.88 -2.76 -8.42
CA GLU A 50 -26.43 -2.57 -8.38
C GLU A 50 -26.00 -1.21 -8.95
N ASN A 51 -26.74 -0.71 -9.94
CA ASN A 51 -26.49 0.63 -10.51
C ASN A 51 -26.63 1.75 -9.48
N PHE A 52 -27.54 1.62 -8.51
CA PHE A 52 -27.68 2.61 -7.44
C PHE A 52 -26.39 2.74 -6.64
N PHE A 53 -25.78 1.62 -6.23
CA PHE A 53 -24.54 1.65 -5.45
C PHE A 53 -23.38 2.23 -6.28
N LYS A 54 -23.30 1.84 -7.55
CA LYS A 54 -22.25 2.32 -8.47
C LYS A 54 -22.36 3.84 -8.70
N GLU A 55 -23.54 4.36 -9.00
CA GLU A 55 -23.74 5.80 -9.25
C GLU A 55 -23.42 6.65 -8.02
N ASN A 56 -23.79 6.18 -6.82
CA ASN A 56 -23.47 6.89 -5.59
C ASN A 56 -21.97 6.84 -5.28
N ALA A 57 -21.33 5.69 -5.47
CA ALA A 57 -19.88 5.58 -5.34
C ALA A 57 -19.13 6.48 -6.35
N GLU A 58 -19.62 6.62 -7.58
CA GLU A 58 -19.04 7.51 -8.59
C GLU A 58 -19.18 9.00 -8.25
N LYS A 59 -20.28 9.40 -7.61
CA LYS A 59 -20.44 10.77 -7.07
C LYS A 59 -19.43 11.04 -5.96
N ASP A 60 -19.30 10.11 -5.03
CA ASP A 60 -18.35 10.23 -3.91
C ASP A 60 -16.89 10.24 -4.42
N TRP A 61 -16.58 9.47 -5.46
CA TRP A 61 -15.27 9.49 -6.11
C TRP A 61 -14.91 10.88 -6.66
N LYS A 62 -15.86 11.58 -7.31
CA LYS A 62 -15.60 12.93 -7.84
C LYS A 62 -15.22 13.89 -6.72
N ILE A 63 -15.97 13.88 -5.62
CA ILE A 63 -15.70 14.72 -4.45
C ILE A 63 -14.34 14.37 -3.83
N TYR A 64 -14.09 13.09 -3.62
CA TYR A 64 -12.83 12.59 -3.07
C TYR A 64 -11.63 13.01 -3.94
N PHE A 65 -11.69 12.75 -5.24
CA PHE A 65 -10.62 13.05 -6.17
C PHE A 65 -10.33 14.55 -6.24
N GLU A 66 -11.36 15.39 -6.30
CA GLU A 66 -11.19 16.85 -6.23
C GLU A 66 -10.50 17.32 -4.95
N ASN A 67 -10.76 16.66 -3.82
CA ASN A 67 -10.10 16.96 -2.56
C ASN A 67 -8.64 16.51 -2.57
N VAL A 68 -8.34 15.32 -3.10
CA VAL A 68 -6.97 14.82 -3.24
C VAL A 68 -6.13 15.75 -4.12
N LEU A 69 -6.67 16.27 -5.21
CA LEU A 69 -5.98 17.23 -6.08
C LEU A 69 -5.62 18.55 -5.38
N LYS A 70 -6.33 18.92 -4.31
CA LYS A 70 -6.06 20.13 -3.51
C LYS A 70 -5.00 19.89 -2.42
N ILE A 71 -4.63 18.65 -2.14
CA ILE A 71 -3.65 18.33 -1.12
C ILE A 71 -2.28 18.83 -1.54
N LYS A 72 -1.67 19.64 -0.68
CA LYS A 72 -0.34 20.19 -0.90
C LYS A 72 0.72 19.16 -0.56
N VAL A 73 1.29 18.54 -1.58
CA VAL A 73 2.48 17.68 -1.44
C VAL A 73 3.69 18.53 -1.05
N PRO A 74 4.52 18.11 -0.06
CA PRO A 74 5.70 18.87 0.34
C PRO A 74 6.70 19.08 -0.81
N GLU A 75 7.28 20.28 -0.90
CA GLU A 75 8.16 20.68 -2.03
C GLU A 75 9.41 19.78 -2.15
N SER A 76 9.85 19.15 -1.06
CA SER A 76 10.92 18.15 -1.07
C SER A 76 10.64 17.00 -2.02
N PHE A 77 9.41 16.47 -2.03
CA PHE A 77 8.99 15.40 -2.94
C PHE A 77 8.76 15.91 -4.36
N ILE A 78 8.28 17.15 -4.52
CA ILE A 78 8.16 17.77 -5.85
C ILE A 78 9.54 17.95 -6.49
N CYS A 79 10.51 18.46 -5.74
CA CYS A 79 11.90 18.59 -6.17
C CYS A 79 12.50 17.23 -6.55
N LEU A 80 12.20 16.20 -5.76
CA LEU A 80 12.63 14.83 -6.04
C LEU A 80 12.15 14.34 -7.41
N LEU A 81 10.87 14.51 -7.72
CA LEU A 81 10.28 14.05 -8.98
C LEU A 81 10.70 14.89 -10.19
N ARG A 82 10.82 16.21 -10.00
CA ARG A 82 11.15 17.18 -11.07
C ARG A 82 12.61 17.06 -11.52
N ASN A 83 13.53 16.72 -10.62
CA ASN A 83 14.96 16.78 -10.91
C ASN A 83 15.64 15.40 -10.99
N LYS A 84 15.65 14.83 -12.20
CA LYS A 84 16.28 13.53 -12.49
C LYS A 84 17.80 13.48 -12.25
N TYR A 85 18.47 14.62 -12.13
CA TYR A 85 19.92 14.72 -11.96
C TYR A 85 20.37 14.76 -10.49
N LEU A 86 19.44 14.72 -9.53
CA LEU A 86 19.80 14.64 -8.12
C LEU A 86 20.62 13.38 -7.85
N SER A 87 21.81 13.57 -7.29
CA SER A 87 22.62 12.46 -6.80
C SER A 87 21.94 11.76 -5.62
N LYS A 88 22.33 10.51 -5.34
CA LYS A 88 21.91 9.76 -4.14
C LYS A 88 22.04 10.58 -2.86
N LYS A 89 23.16 11.32 -2.70
CA LYS A 89 23.40 12.17 -1.52
C LYS A 89 22.40 13.33 -1.43
N GLN A 90 22.09 13.98 -2.55
CA GLN A 90 21.11 15.07 -2.58
C GLN A 90 19.69 14.56 -2.31
N GLN A 91 19.29 13.43 -2.91
CA GLN A 91 17.99 12.80 -2.64
C GLN A 91 17.84 12.47 -1.14
N LYS A 92 18.87 11.89 -0.51
CA LYS A 92 18.89 11.65 0.94
C LYS A 92 18.73 12.95 1.75
N SER A 93 19.39 14.02 1.31
CA SER A 93 19.36 15.30 2.02
C SER A 93 17.97 15.95 1.99
N ILE A 94 17.29 15.94 0.84
CA ILE A 94 15.96 16.57 0.71
C ILE A 94 14.87 15.75 1.39
N LEU A 95 15.04 14.43 1.50
CA LEU A 95 14.11 13.53 2.18
C LEU A 95 14.36 13.41 3.69
N LYS A 96 15.45 13.98 4.20
CA LYS A 96 15.79 13.91 5.62
C LYS A 96 14.71 14.61 6.46
N LYS A 97 14.21 13.91 7.49
CA LYS A 97 13.17 14.40 8.41
C LYS A 97 11.86 14.82 7.70
N GLN A 98 11.60 14.28 6.52
CA GLN A 98 10.31 14.47 5.86
C GLN A 98 9.28 13.48 6.40
N SER A 99 8.02 13.84 6.24
CA SER A 99 6.89 12.97 6.53
C SER A 99 5.89 13.02 5.37
N LEU A 100 5.13 11.94 5.23
CA LEU A 100 4.00 11.83 4.31
C LEU A 100 2.92 11.02 5.01
N SER A 101 1.72 11.57 5.15
CA SER A 101 0.53 10.79 5.46
C SER A 101 0.12 9.90 4.27
N PRO A 102 -0.70 8.87 4.48
CA PRO A 102 -1.21 8.05 3.38
C PRO A 102 -1.91 8.87 2.28
N ILE A 103 -2.68 9.90 2.65
CA ILE A 103 -3.37 10.74 1.68
C ILE A 103 -2.41 11.67 0.92
N GLU A 104 -1.33 12.14 1.56
CA GLU A 104 -0.28 12.90 0.87
C GLU A 104 0.55 11.99 -0.07
N MET A 105 0.77 10.73 0.29
CA MET A 105 1.37 9.74 -0.62
C MET A 105 0.50 9.52 -1.86
N GLU A 106 -0.82 9.40 -1.70
CA GLU A 106 -1.74 9.29 -2.83
C GLU A 106 -1.71 10.55 -3.71
N ALA A 107 -1.75 11.73 -3.10
CA ALA A 107 -1.62 13.01 -3.81
C ALA A 107 -0.28 13.10 -4.56
N LEU A 108 0.82 12.63 -3.97
CA LEU A 108 2.14 12.56 -4.63
C LEU A 108 2.11 11.65 -5.85
N ILE A 109 1.49 10.46 -5.75
CA ILE A 109 1.36 9.51 -6.87
C ILE A 109 0.56 10.11 -8.02
N ILE A 110 -0.59 10.74 -7.73
CA ILE A 110 -1.43 11.40 -8.75
C ILE A 110 -0.68 12.57 -9.40
N LYS A 111 0.03 13.36 -8.61
CA LYS A 111 0.83 14.49 -9.11
C LYS A 111 2.01 14.03 -9.96
N ALA A 112 2.65 12.92 -9.60
CA ALA A 112 3.72 12.31 -10.38
C ALA A 112 3.24 11.94 -11.80
N TRP A 113 2.03 11.40 -11.90
CA TRP A 113 1.40 11.09 -13.18
C TRP A 113 1.04 12.35 -13.96
N ASN A 114 0.26 13.26 -13.37
CA ASN A 114 -0.28 14.43 -14.07
C ASN A 114 0.80 15.43 -14.51
N ASP A 115 1.78 15.70 -13.65
CA ASP A 115 2.69 16.84 -13.83
C ASP A 115 4.07 16.42 -14.34
N PHE A 116 4.45 15.15 -14.13
CA PHE A 116 5.82 14.68 -14.34
C PHE A 116 5.90 13.40 -15.18
N ASN A 117 4.77 12.92 -15.73
CA ASN A 117 4.69 11.78 -16.63
C ASN A 117 5.26 10.46 -16.04
N TYR A 118 5.16 10.28 -14.71
CA TYR A 118 5.50 9.01 -14.08
C TYR A 118 4.32 8.05 -14.14
N SER A 119 4.53 6.89 -14.76
CA SER A 119 3.66 5.73 -14.61
C SER A 119 3.74 5.17 -13.19
N TYR A 120 2.64 4.58 -12.72
CA TYR A 120 2.55 4.03 -11.38
C TYR A 120 2.59 2.51 -11.39
N SER A 121 3.27 1.91 -10.42
CA SER A 121 3.21 0.46 -10.18
C SER A 121 3.02 0.20 -8.69
N TYR A 122 2.15 -0.75 -8.40
CA TYR A 122 1.85 -1.17 -7.04
C TYR A 122 2.14 -2.66 -6.92
N TYR A 123 2.91 -3.00 -5.90
CA TYR A 123 3.15 -4.38 -5.56
C TYR A 123 2.91 -4.62 -4.08
N HIS A 124 2.10 -5.63 -3.79
CA HIS A 124 2.01 -6.26 -2.49
C HIS A 124 2.65 -7.65 -2.58
N PHE A 125 3.74 -7.84 -1.84
CA PHE A 125 4.37 -9.14 -1.66
C PHE A 125 4.13 -9.59 -0.23
N ASP A 126 3.51 -10.76 -0.06
CA ASP A 126 3.34 -11.38 1.25
C ASP A 126 4.07 -12.72 1.26
N VAL A 127 5.25 -12.74 1.88
CA VAL A 127 6.04 -13.97 2.00
C VAL A 127 5.76 -14.57 3.38
N LEU A 128 5.01 -15.67 3.39
CA LEU A 128 4.76 -16.47 4.57
C LEU A 128 5.77 -17.62 4.62
N LYS A 129 6.60 -17.65 5.67
CA LYS A 129 7.47 -18.81 5.92
C LYS A 129 6.67 -19.92 6.60
N LEU A 130 6.16 -20.85 5.79
CA LEU A 130 5.53 -22.06 6.30
C LEU A 130 6.62 -23.12 6.55
N LYS A 131 6.63 -23.70 7.75
CA LYS A 131 7.60 -24.76 8.12
C LYS A 131 7.37 -26.07 7.36
N LYS A 132 6.18 -26.28 6.78
CA LYS A 132 5.77 -27.51 6.11
C LYS A 132 4.98 -27.16 4.84
N GLU A 133 5.13 -27.96 3.79
CA GLU A 133 4.44 -27.77 2.50
C GLU A 133 2.91 -27.96 2.60
N ASN A 134 2.41 -28.65 3.63
CA ASN A 134 0.99 -28.96 3.82
C ASN A 134 0.30 -28.15 4.95
N CYS A 135 0.73 -26.92 5.19
CA CYS A 135 0.09 -26.04 6.16
C CYS A 135 -1.22 -25.46 5.60
N LYS A 136 -2.36 -25.71 6.27
CA LYS A 136 -3.65 -25.08 5.98
C LYS A 136 -3.83 -23.88 6.91
N LEU A 137 -3.67 -22.67 6.38
CA LEU A 137 -3.93 -21.43 7.11
C LEU A 137 -5.45 -21.27 7.32
N PRO A 138 -5.90 -20.72 8.47
CA PRO A 138 -7.29 -20.30 8.63
C PRO A 138 -7.56 -19.12 7.69
N ASN A 139 -8.84 -18.92 7.34
CA ASN A 139 -9.26 -17.81 6.47
C ASN A 139 -8.84 -16.46 7.05
N ILE A 140 -9.04 -16.26 8.36
CA ILE A 140 -8.64 -15.05 9.07
C ILE A 140 -8.00 -15.47 10.39
N PHE A 141 -6.92 -14.80 10.77
CA PHE A 141 -6.37 -14.91 12.11
C PHE A 141 -5.77 -13.57 12.56
N HIS A 142 -6.00 -13.20 13.81
CA HIS A 142 -5.58 -11.93 14.39
C HIS A 142 -5.17 -12.12 15.86
N TYR A 143 -4.06 -11.50 16.25
CA TYR A 143 -3.58 -11.48 17.62
C TYR A 143 -3.61 -10.05 18.16
N ASN A 144 -4.36 -9.83 19.23
CA ASN A 144 -4.52 -8.51 19.85
C ASN A 144 -3.57 -8.26 21.03
N GLY A 145 -2.62 -9.16 21.30
CA GLY A 145 -1.73 -9.10 22.47
C GLY A 145 -2.09 -10.10 23.58
N GLU A 146 -3.34 -10.51 23.67
CA GLU A 146 -3.84 -11.42 24.70
C GLU A 146 -4.35 -12.73 24.11
N LYS A 147 -5.18 -12.64 23.07
CA LYS A 147 -5.86 -13.78 22.45
C LYS A 147 -5.64 -13.80 20.94
N LEU A 148 -5.45 -15.01 20.42
CA LEU A 148 -5.47 -15.27 19.00
C LEU A 148 -6.90 -15.62 18.59
N THR A 149 -7.50 -14.80 17.74
CA THR A 149 -8.79 -15.07 17.10
C THR A 149 -8.54 -15.69 15.73
N LYS A 150 -9.28 -16.74 15.38
CA LYS A 150 -9.17 -17.44 14.09
C LYS A 150 -10.56 -17.70 13.53
N ILE A 151 -10.70 -17.61 12.22
CA ILE A 151 -11.90 -17.95 11.46
C ILE A 151 -11.49 -18.88 10.32
N GLY A 152 -12.17 -20.01 10.20
CA GLY A 152 -11.86 -21.05 9.22
C GLY A 152 -10.97 -22.16 9.78
N GLU A 153 -10.99 -23.31 9.11
CA GLU A 153 -10.25 -24.49 9.50
C GLU A 153 -8.75 -24.33 9.30
N THR A 154 -7.97 -24.82 10.25
CA THR A 154 -6.51 -24.83 10.18
C THR A 154 -5.93 -26.05 10.89
N ASN A 155 -4.82 -26.58 10.38
CA ASN A 155 -4.03 -27.61 11.05
C ASN A 155 -2.85 -27.03 11.87
N LEU A 156 -2.84 -25.71 12.08
CA LEU A 156 -1.78 -24.99 12.77
C LEU A 156 -2.19 -24.63 14.20
N THR A 157 -1.25 -24.83 15.12
CA THR A 157 -1.39 -24.41 16.52
C THR A 157 -1.36 -22.89 16.65
N ASP A 158 -1.85 -22.37 17.79
CA ASP A 158 -1.76 -20.93 18.11
C ASP A 158 -0.31 -20.42 18.10
N ALA A 159 0.63 -21.23 18.58
CA ALA A 159 2.04 -20.89 18.59
C ALA A 159 2.60 -20.78 17.16
N GLU A 160 2.24 -21.70 16.27
CA GLU A 160 2.66 -21.66 14.86
C GLU A 160 2.06 -20.46 14.12
N LEU A 161 0.78 -20.14 14.36
CA LEU A 161 0.15 -18.96 13.76
C LEU A 161 0.76 -17.66 14.27
N LYS A 162 1.04 -17.55 15.59
CA LYS A 162 1.79 -16.41 16.14
C LYS A 162 3.18 -16.31 15.53
N GLN A 163 3.87 -17.43 15.33
CA GLN A 163 5.16 -17.46 14.66
C GLN A 163 5.06 -16.97 13.21
N ILE A 164 4.04 -17.42 12.46
CA ILE A 164 3.78 -16.95 11.09
C ILE A 164 3.51 -15.44 11.08
N MET A 165 2.71 -14.90 12.01
CA MET A 165 2.49 -13.45 12.11
C MET A 165 3.79 -12.68 12.38
N ASN A 166 4.64 -13.19 13.26
CA ASN A 166 5.92 -12.56 13.61
C ASN A 166 6.97 -12.67 12.50
N GLN A 167 6.88 -13.72 11.67
CA GLN A 167 7.78 -13.97 10.55
C GLN A 167 7.21 -13.46 9.21
N ARG A 168 5.98 -12.93 9.20
CA ARG A 168 5.31 -12.41 8.02
C ARG A 168 6.16 -11.29 7.43
N ASN A 169 6.57 -11.48 6.19
CA ASN A 169 7.35 -10.50 5.45
C ASN A 169 6.45 -9.90 4.36
N SER A 170 5.49 -9.10 4.82
CA SER A 170 4.59 -8.36 3.94
C SER A 170 5.23 -7.03 3.56
N ARG A 171 5.14 -6.66 2.29
CA ARG A 171 5.71 -5.44 1.73
C ARG A 171 4.74 -4.80 0.77
N VAL A 172 4.49 -3.52 0.98
CA VAL A 172 3.73 -2.69 0.06
C VAL A 172 4.73 -1.77 -0.64
N VAL A 173 4.73 -1.79 -1.96
CA VAL A 173 5.75 -1.15 -2.79
C VAL A 173 5.08 -0.28 -3.85
N HIS A 174 5.46 0.99 -3.88
CA HIS A 174 5.00 1.99 -4.82
C HIS A 174 6.16 2.41 -5.71
N PHE A 175 6.11 2.11 -7.00
CA PHE A 175 7.04 2.64 -7.98
C PHE A 175 6.42 3.78 -8.78
N LEU A 176 7.21 4.82 -8.99
CA LEU A 176 6.98 5.88 -9.96
C LEU A 176 8.08 5.76 -11.02
N ASP A 177 7.72 5.52 -12.28
CA ASP A 177 8.67 5.34 -13.39
C ASP A 177 8.25 6.16 -14.62
N ASN A 178 9.10 7.06 -15.11
CA ASN A 178 8.86 7.86 -16.31
C ASN A 178 9.73 7.45 -17.52
N GLY A 179 10.43 6.31 -17.42
CA GLY A 179 11.34 5.78 -18.43
C GLY A 179 12.78 6.31 -18.35
N GLU A 180 12.99 7.49 -17.76
CA GLU A 180 14.33 8.06 -17.57
C GLU A 180 14.85 7.90 -16.13
N SER A 181 13.94 7.97 -15.16
CA SER A 181 14.20 7.88 -13.73
C SER A 181 13.09 7.07 -13.08
N TRP A 182 13.42 6.41 -11.97
CA TRP A 182 12.42 5.73 -11.16
C TRP A 182 12.63 5.99 -9.68
N HIS A 183 11.52 6.07 -8.95
CA HIS A 183 11.48 6.25 -7.50
C HIS A 183 10.63 5.13 -6.89
N CYS A 184 11.02 4.67 -5.71
CA CYS A 184 10.30 3.63 -5.00
C CYS A 184 10.12 4.02 -3.54
N PHE A 185 8.86 4.00 -3.09
CA PHE A 185 8.46 4.14 -1.71
C PHE A 185 7.88 2.82 -1.26
N PHE A 186 8.34 2.27 -0.14
CA PHE A 186 7.84 0.98 0.32
C PHE A 186 7.71 0.91 1.83
N MET A 187 6.77 0.10 2.30
CA MET A 187 6.61 -0.22 3.72
C MET A 187 6.80 -1.71 3.94
N THR A 188 7.39 -2.07 5.07
CA THR A 188 7.45 -3.46 5.53
C THR A 188 6.44 -3.64 6.66
N TYR A 189 5.99 -4.88 6.90
CA TYR A 189 5.15 -5.17 8.07
C TYR A 189 5.79 -4.69 9.38
N ARG A 190 7.13 -4.75 9.48
CA ARG A 190 7.88 -4.25 10.64
C ARG A 190 7.80 -2.73 10.75
N SER A 191 7.97 -2.00 9.65
CA SER A 191 7.83 -0.54 9.64
C SER A 191 6.42 -0.10 10.00
N ILE A 192 5.38 -0.77 9.49
CA ILE A 192 3.97 -0.52 9.86
C ILE A 192 3.73 -0.76 11.36
N SER A 193 4.32 -1.82 11.92
CA SER A 193 4.15 -2.17 13.34
C SER A 193 5.02 -1.36 14.32
N GLY A 194 5.85 -0.43 13.84
CA GLY A 194 6.77 0.36 14.67
C GLY A 194 7.88 -0.47 15.34
N LYS A 195 8.17 -1.68 14.83
CA LYS A 195 9.11 -2.64 15.43
C LYS A 195 10.49 -2.66 14.77
N GLU A 196 10.83 -1.65 13.96
CA GLU A 196 12.19 -1.52 13.44
C GLU A 196 13.07 -0.84 14.49
N THR A 197 14.20 -1.47 14.83
CA THR A 197 15.13 -1.07 15.90
C THR A 197 15.86 0.26 15.69
N TRP A 198 15.54 1.00 14.62
CA TRP A 198 16.26 2.21 14.23
C TRP A 198 15.36 3.45 14.36
N ASP A 199 15.53 4.17 15.48
CA ASP A 199 15.19 5.59 15.79
C ASP A 199 13.74 6.07 15.54
N LEU A 200 12.89 5.27 14.92
CA LEU A 200 11.49 5.53 14.65
C LEU A 200 10.68 4.30 15.09
N GLU A 201 10.24 4.29 16.35
CA GLU A 201 9.13 3.45 16.82
C GLU A 201 7.78 3.92 16.21
N LYS A 202 7.80 4.26 14.92
CA LYS A 202 6.71 4.88 14.20
C LYS A 202 6.58 4.28 12.79
N PRO A 203 5.35 4.19 12.26
CA PRO A 203 5.11 3.90 10.86
C PRO A 203 5.93 4.79 9.95
N HIS A 204 6.60 4.22 8.95
CA HIS A 204 7.41 4.97 8.00
C HIS A 204 7.54 4.25 6.65
N TYR A 205 7.80 5.04 5.63
CA TYR A 205 8.18 4.58 4.29
C TYR A 205 9.71 4.51 4.19
N HIS A 206 10.18 3.47 3.56
CA HIS A 206 11.53 3.35 3.02
C HIS A 206 11.59 3.92 1.62
N TYR A 207 12.71 4.55 1.26
CA TYR A 207 12.91 5.15 -0.06
C TYR A 207 14.17 4.65 -0.77
N ILE A 208 14.04 4.33 -2.05
CA ILE A 208 15.14 4.08 -3.00
C ILE A 208 14.79 4.64 -4.39
N SER A 209 15.79 4.73 -5.27
CA SER A 209 15.63 5.19 -6.65
C SER A 209 16.67 4.54 -7.57
N ASP A 210 16.62 4.90 -8.85
CA ASP A 210 17.66 4.60 -9.84
C ASP A 210 19.08 4.98 -9.36
N LYS A 211 19.21 5.97 -8.47
CA LYS A 211 20.50 6.40 -7.88
C LYS A 211 21.09 5.43 -6.86
N TRP A 212 20.39 4.34 -6.53
CA TRP A 212 20.93 3.26 -5.69
C TRP A 212 21.77 2.26 -6.49
N ASN A 213 21.99 2.48 -7.80
CA ASN A 213 22.71 1.57 -8.70
C ASN A 213 22.06 0.18 -8.76
N ILE A 214 20.73 0.14 -8.67
CA ILE A 214 19.91 -1.07 -8.80
C ILE A 214 18.99 -0.83 -10.00
N LYS A 215 18.84 -1.83 -10.88
CA LYS A 215 17.82 -1.75 -11.93
C LYS A 215 16.45 -1.96 -11.32
N ARG A 216 15.43 -1.27 -11.83
CA ARG A 216 14.05 -1.39 -11.35
C ARG A 216 13.58 -2.85 -11.27
N ASP A 217 13.79 -3.63 -12.33
CA ASP A 217 13.36 -5.02 -12.38
C ASP A 217 14.09 -5.90 -11.37
N ASP A 218 15.36 -5.60 -11.08
CA ASP A 218 16.13 -6.29 -10.05
C ASP A 218 15.65 -5.90 -8.65
N ALA A 219 15.24 -4.64 -8.46
CA ALA A 219 14.58 -4.21 -7.21
C ALA A 219 13.25 -4.93 -7.01
N ILE A 220 12.41 -5.08 -8.06
CA ILE A 220 11.15 -5.84 -7.98
C ILE A 220 11.40 -7.31 -7.62
N LYS A 221 12.39 -7.96 -8.25
CA LYS A 221 12.80 -9.34 -7.88
C LYS A 221 13.26 -9.43 -6.43
N GLN A 222 14.02 -8.44 -5.96
CA GLN A 222 14.46 -8.35 -4.57
C GLN A 222 13.28 -8.18 -3.60
N PHE A 223 12.28 -7.36 -3.94
CA PHE A 223 11.07 -7.21 -3.14
C PHE A 223 10.20 -8.47 -3.08
N LYS A 224 10.15 -9.24 -4.17
CA LYS A 224 9.45 -10.53 -4.22
C LYS A 224 10.11 -11.60 -3.35
N ASN A 225 11.44 -11.53 -3.20
CA ASN A 225 12.23 -12.46 -2.39
C ASN A 225 12.46 -11.90 -0.98
N GLU A 226 13.12 -12.62 -0.08
CA GLU A 226 13.35 -12.11 1.28
C GLU A 226 14.34 -10.93 1.37
N ASN A 227 15.08 -10.63 0.30
CA ASN A 227 16.17 -9.67 0.28
C ASN A 227 15.77 -8.36 -0.41
N TYR A 228 14.91 -7.54 0.23
CA TYR A 228 14.58 -6.22 -0.31
C TYR A 228 15.80 -5.28 -0.30
N PRO A 229 15.85 -4.27 -1.19
CA PRO A 229 16.95 -3.32 -1.21
C PRO A 229 17.06 -2.57 0.12
N SER A 230 18.24 -2.57 0.72
CA SER A 230 18.49 -1.84 1.96
C SER A 230 18.62 -0.34 1.70
N THR A 231 18.02 0.46 2.59
CA THR A 231 18.12 1.91 2.56
C THR A 231 18.16 2.47 3.97
N ASN A 232 18.71 3.66 4.10
CA ASN A 232 18.71 4.42 5.34
C ASN A 232 17.90 5.72 5.21
N VAL A 233 17.00 5.76 4.20
CA VAL A 233 16.09 6.87 3.97
C VAL A 233 14.72 6.43 4.43
N HIS A 234 14.34 6.95 5.60
CA HIS A 234 13.05 6.73 6.22
C HIS A 234 12.26 8.04 6.18
N ILE A 235 11.01 7.96 5.74
CA ILE A 235 10.05 9.06 5.68
C ILE A 235 8.94 8.71 6.64
N GLU A 236 8.73 9.51 7.69
CA GLU A 236 7.70 9.24 8.69
C GLU A 236 6.31 9.19 8.03
N CYS A 237 5.53 8.18 8.39
CA CYS A 237 4.15 8.05 7.96
C CYS A 237 3.25 8.62 9.07
N ASN A 238 2.80 9.87 8.89
CA ASN A 238 1.88 10.51 9.83
C ASN A 238 0.49 9.89 9.62
N ILE A 239 -0.01 9.17 10.63
CA ILE A 239 -1.36 8.58 10.66
C ILE A 239 -2.27 9.50 11.47
#